data_AF-A0A7C3IMK0-F1
#
_entry.id   AF-A0A7C3IMK0-F1
#
_cell.length_a   1.000
_cell.length_b   1.000
_cell.length_c   1.000
_cell.angle_alpha   90.00
_cell.angle_beta   90.00
_cell.angle_gamma   90.00
#
_symmetry.space_group_name_H-M   'P 1'
#
loop_
_entity.id
_entity.type
_entity.pdbx_description
1 polymer ?
#
loop_
_entity_poly.entity_id
_entity_poly.type
_entity_poly.pdbx_seq_one_letter_code
_entity_poly.pdbx_strand_id
1 'polypeptide(L)'
;LTDRVFAGADTLVTAFTLSRAVRKLEPFDLIICGRQAIDGDTAQVGPQLAGFLDLPQITYATKLTLKDTTLIAERSLEDGIELVRVKLPVLVTVTADINQPRYPSLFKLQDACSGSYITTWHARHINVPQDMLGLAASPTWVKKIFTPTHEKRGTVITGTEKEMAAVLLRKLKELHFVQ
;
A
#
# COMPACT_ATOMS: atom_id res chain seq x y z
N LEU A 1 -4.24 4.81 -16.82
CA LEU A 1 -4.72 6.20 -16.58
C LEU A 1 -3.49 7.10 -16.56
N THR A 2 -3.40 8.10 -17.43
CA THR A 2 -2.21 8.96 -17.59
C THR A 2 -2.59 10.33 -18.15
N ASP A 3 -2.16 11.39 -17.49
CA ASP A 3 -2.39 12.78 -17.91
C ASP A 3 -1.47 13.72 -17.11
N ARG A 4 -1.06 14.85 -17.69
CA ARG A 4 -0.23 15.84 -17.00
C ARG A 4 -0.97 16.51 -15.84
N VAL A 5 -2.30 16.61 -15.93
CA VAL A 5 -3.12 17.22 -14.87
C VAL A 5 -3.05 16.45 -13.54
N PHE A 6 -2.65 15.17 -13.56
CA PHE A 6 -2.52 14.37 -12.33
C PHE A 6 -1.21 14.64 -11.56
N ALA A 7 -0.31 15.47 -12.10
CA ALA A 7 1.00 15.70 -11.50
C ALA A 7 0.90 16.30 -10.09
N GLY A 8 1.71 15.76 -9.16
CA GLY A 8 1.83 16.26 -7.80
C GLY A 8 0.60 16.03 -6.91
N ALA A 9 -0.30 15.13 -7.30
CA ALA A 9 -1.44 14.74 -6.48
C ALA A 9 -0.98 14.10 -5.16
N ASP A 10 -1.62 14.47 -4.05
CA ASP A 10 -1.49 13.75 -2.79
C ASP A 10 -2.37 12.48 -2.75
N THR A 11 -2.42 11.81 -1.59
CA THR A 11 -3.16 10.55 -1.44
C THR A 11 -4.65 10.72 -1.68
N LEU A 12 -5.26 11.81 -1.18
CA LEU A 12 -6.69 12.07 -1.32
C LEU A 12 -7.07 12.26 -2.80
N VAL A 13 -6.33 13.12 -3.51
CA VAL A 13 -6.60 13.38 -4.93
C VAL A 13 -6.27 12.18 -5.79
N THR A 14 -5.24 11.42 -5.45
CA THR A 14 -4.92 10.15 -6.10
C THR A 14 -6.06 9.14 -5.96
N ALA A 15 -6.56 8.93 -4.73
CA ALA A 15 -7.67 8.03 -4.46
C ALA A 15 -8.97 8.49 -5.14
N PHE A 16 -9.26 9.80 -5.12
CA PHE A 16 -10.39 10.37 -5.84
C PHE A 16 -10.30 10.11 -7.35
N THR A 17 -9.14 10.40 -7.95
CA THR A 17 -8.88 10.17 -9.38
C THR A 17 -9.07 8.70 -9.75
N LEU A 18 -8.53 7.77 -8.94
CA LEU A 18 -8.72 6.33 -9.12
C LEU A 18 -10.19 5.92 -8.99
N SER A 19 -10.93 6.46 -8.03
CA SER A 19 -12.35 6.14 -7.83
C SER A 19 -13.18 6.44 -9.08
N ARG A 20 -12.87 7.55 -9.76
CA ARG A 20 -13.55 7.97 -11.00
C ARG A 20 -13.26 7.04 -12.16
N ALA A 21 -12.04 6.51 -12.23
CA ALA A 21 -11.69 5.49 -13.21
C ALA A 21 -12.35 4.14 -12.90
N VAL A 22 -12.30 3.71 -11.64
CA VAL A 22 -12.88 2.42 -11.19
C VAL A 22 -14.38 2.36 -11.43
N ARG A 23 -15.13 3.45 -11.18
CA ARG A 23 -16.58 3.52 -11.48
C ARG A 23 -16.91 3.25 -12.95
N LYS A 24 -15.99 3.52 -13.88
CA LYS A 24 -16.20 3.21 -15.31
C LYS A 24 -16.01 1.73 -15.65
N LEU A 25 -15.45 0.95 -14.72
CA LEU A 25 -15.23 -0.48 -14.85
C LEU A 25 -16.33 -1.30 -14.17
N GLU A 26 -17.38 -0.65 -13.66
CA GLU A 26 -18.53 -1.34 -13.07
C GLU A 26 -19.22 -2.28 -14.08
N PRO A 27 -19.79 -3.41 -13.63
CA PRO A 27 -19.80 -3.88 -12.23
C PRO A 27 -18.48 -4.52 -11.81
N PHE A 28 -18.15 -4.41 -10.52
CA PHE A 28 -17.03 -5.12 -9.89
C PHE A 28 -17.46 -5.69 -8.54
N ASP A 29 -16.85 -6.81 -8.16
CA ASP A 29 -17.12 -7.47 -6.87
C ASP A 29 -15.99 -7.25 -5.85
N LEU A 30 -14.75 -7.19 -6.31
CA LEU A 30 -13.58 -7.13 -5.44
C LEU A 30 -12.53 -6.18 -6.01
N ILE A 31 -12.08 -5.24 -5.19
CA ILE A 31 -10.93 -4.39 -5.48
C ILE A 31 -9.79 -4.79 -4.56
N ILE A 32 -8.61 -5.07 -5.12
CA ILE A 32 -7.41 -5.40 -4.35
C ILE A 32 -6.39 -4.27 -4.51
N CYS A 33 -5.88 -3.77 -3.41
CA CYS A 33 -4.78 -2.81 -3.34
C CYS A 33 -3.63 -3.40 -2.51
N GLY A 34 -2.40 -2.94 -2.74
CA GLY A 34 -1.32 -3.18 -1.77
C GLY A 34 -1.56 -2.40 -0.49
N ARG A 35 -1.03 -2.86 0.65
CA ARG A 35 -1.08 -2.16 1.94
C ARG A 35 -0.52 -0.73 1.83
N GLN A 36 0.67 -0.61 1.27
CA GLN A 36 1.33 0.67 1.02
C GLN A 36 2.24 0.54 -0.20
N ALA A 37 2.46 1.66 -0.89
CA ALA A 37 3.53 1.77 -1.86
C ALA A 37 4.80 2.18 -1.13
N ILE A 38 5.94 1.56 -1.47
CA ILE A 38 7.22 1.70 -0.76
C ILE A 38 7.94 3.04 -1.00
N ASP A 39 7.43 3.83 -1.94
CA ASP A 39 7.94 5.15 -2.27
C ASP A 39 7.31 6.22 -1.38
N GLY A 40 5.97 6.22 -1.27
CA GLY A 40 5.23 7.18 -0.46
C GLY A 40 4.99 6.72 0.99
N ASP A 41 4.98 5.42 1.26
CA ASP A 41 4.80 4.79 2.58
C ASP A 41 3.59 5.29 3.40
N THR A 42 2.55 5.80 2.73
CA THR A 42 1.40 6.43 3.42
C THR A 42 0.33 5.44 3.88
N ALA A 43 0.19 4.30 3.18
CA ALA A 43 -0.91 3.33 3.37
C ALA A 43 -2.34 3.92 3.26
N GLN A 44 -2.51 5.09 2.64
CA GLN A 44 -3.78 5.86 2.67
C GLN A 44 -4.69 5.65 1.46
N VAL A 45 -4.13 5.43 0.27
CA VAL A 45 -4.88 5.48 -1.01
C VAL A 45 -5.95 4.40 -1.08
N GLY A 46 -5.66 3.17 -0.64
CA GLY A 46 -6.62 2.06 -0.64
C GLY A 46 -7.87 2.39 0.20
N PRO A 47 -7.71 2.76 1.48
CA PRO A 47 -8.84 3.16 2.32
C PRO A 47 -9.62 4.39 1.82
N GLN A 48 -8.93 5.41 1.33
CA GLN A 48 -9.60 6.58 0.75
C GLN A 48 -10.40 6.20 -0.50
N LEU A 49 -9.87 5.32 -1.34
CA LEU A 49 -10.57 4.80 -2.52
C LEU A 49 -11.85 4.06 -2.12
N ALA A 50 -11.80 3.22 -1.08
CA ALA A 50 -12.99 2.55 -0.55
C ALA A 50 -14.05 3.56 -0.09
N GLY A 51 -13.62 4.62 0.61
CA GLY A 51 -14.51 5.72 1.04
C GLY A 51 -15.17 6.45 -0.13
N PHE A 52 -14.43 6.78 -1.20
CA PHE A 52 -15.00 7.43 -2.40
C PHE A 52 -15.95 6.52 -3.19
N LEU A 53 -15.76 5.21 -3.10
CA LEU A 53 -16.61 4.22 -3.74
C LEU A 53 -17.80 3.79 -2.88
N ASP A 54 -17.86 4.24 -1.62
CA ASP A 54 -18.83 3.81 -0.61
C ASP A 54 -18.84 2.28 -0.42
N LEU A 55 -17.64 1.70 -0.30
CA LEU A 55 -17.44 0.26 -0.13
C LEU A 55 -16.97 -0.09 1.29
N PRO A 56 -17.38 -1.24 1.82
CA PRO A 56 -16.71 -1.81 2.97
C PRO A 56 -15.24 -2.12 2.61
N GLN A 57 -14.37 -2.09 3.63
CA GLN A 57 -12.95 -2.36 3.44
C GLN A 57 -12.36 -3.29 4.49
N ILE A 58 -11.33 -4.05 4.08
CA ILE A 58 -10.46 -4.81 4.99
C ILE A 58 -9.02 -4.44 4.69
N THR A 59 -8.27 -4.03 5.71
CA THR A 59 -6.84 -3.68 5.56
C THR A 59 -5.95 -4.72 6.21
N TYR A 60 -4.67 -4.76 5.81
CA TYR A 60 -3.67 -5.71 6.34
C TYR A 60 -4.05 -7.19 6.15
N ALA A 61 -4.69 -7.52 5.03
CA ALA A 61 -5.07 -8.89 4.74
C ALA A 61 -3.84 -9.74 4.36
N THR A 62 -3.67 -10.88 5.04
CA THR A 62 -2.61 -11.88 4.81
C THR A 62 -3.15 -13.17 4.20
N LYS A 63 -4.47 -13.36 4.17
CA LYS A 63 -5.12 -14.45 3.42
C LYS A 63 -6.55 -14.09 3.05
N LEU A 64 -6.98 -14.52 1.87
CA LEU A 64 -8.34 -14.32 1.37
C LEU A 64 -8.96 -15.66 0.97
N THR A 65 -10.20 -15.89 1.41
CA THR A 65 -11.00 -17.06 1.03
C THR A 65 -12.39 -16.58 0.66
N LEU A 66 -12.81 -16.86 -0.58
CA LEU A 66 -14.16 -16.55 -1.03
C LEU A 66 -15.08 -17.76 -0.81
N LYS A 67 -16.24 -17.54 -0.21
CA LYS A 67 -17.33 -18.51 -0.10
C LYS A 67 -18.61 -17.87 -0.64
N ASP A 68 -19.05 -18.32 -1.80
CA ASP A 68 -20.17 -17.72 -2.54
C ASP A 68 -19.96 -16.20 -2.72
N THR A 69 -20.78 -15.38 -2.06
CA THR A 69 -20.72 -13.91 -2.08
C THR A 69 -20.06 -13.29 -0.86
N THR A 70 -19.48 -14.12 0.02
CA THR A 70 -18.84 -13.69 1.27
C THR A 70 -17.34 -13.88 1.19
N LEU A 71 -16.60 -12.79 1.29
CA LEU A 71 -15.15 -12.80 1.44
C LEU A 71 -14.78 -12.96 2.91
N ILE A 72 -13.88 -13.90 3.19
CA ILE A 72 -13.28 -14.13 4.50
C ILE A 72 -11.80 -13.75 4.40
N ALA A 73 -11.36 -12.81 5.22
CA ALA A 73 -9.97 -12.37 5.26
C ALA A 73 -9.33 -12.66 6.62
N GLU A 74 -8.09 -13.16 6.61
CA GLU A 74 -7.20 -13.11 7.78
C GLU A 74 -6.51 -11.75 7.76
N ARG A 75 -6.70 -10.96 8.81
CA ARG A 75 -6.14 -9.62 8.99
C ARG A 75 -5.09 -9.65 10.10
N SER A 76 -3.87 -9.24 9.77
CA SER A 76 -2.77 -9.20 10.72
C SER A 76 -2.81 -7.90 11.53
N LEU A 77 -2.74 -8.05 12.85
CA LEU A 77 -2.55 -6.97 13.83
C LEU A 77 -1.22 -7.18 14.55
N GLU A 78 -0.84 -6.24 15.40
CA GLU A 78 0.37 -6.31 16.22
C GLU A 78 0.35 -7.54 17.15
N ASP A 79 -0.81 -7.82 17.76
CA ASP A 79 -0.97 -8.85 18.80
C ASP A 79 -1.67 -10.12 18.31
N GLY A 80 -1.94 -10.28 17.00
CA GLY A 80 -2.59 -11.47 16.50
C GLY A 80 -3.25 -11.34 15.11
N ILE A 81 -4.18 -12.25 14.83
CA ILE A 81 -4.88 -12.36 13.55
C ILE A 81 -6.39 -12.30 13.78
N GLU A 82 -7.07 -11.41 13.07
CA GLU A 82 -8.53 -11.34 13.02
C GLU A 82 -9.08 -12.08 11.80
N LEU A 83 -10.19 -12.80 11.98
CA LEU A 83 -10.97 -13.35 10.86
C LEU A 83 -12.16 -12.44 10.56
N VAL A 84 -12.06 -11.69 9.49
CA VAL A 84 -13.08 -10.71 9.08
C VAL A 84 -13.92 -11.30 7.94
N ARG A 85 -15.25 -11.19 8.04
CA ARG A 85 -16.18 -11.65 7.00
C ARG A 85 -16.99 -10.47 6.47
N VAL A 86 -17.11 -10.38 5.14
CA VAL A 86 -17.81 -9.28 4.48
C VAL A 86 -18.46 -9.76 3.19
N LYS A 87 -19.61 -9.21 2.84
CA LYS A 87 -20.25 -9.49 1.55
C LYS A 87 -19.61 -8.63 0.46
N LEU A 88 -19.54 -9.18 -0.75
CA LEU A 88 -19.18 -8.42 -1.95
C LEU A 88 -20.29 -7.38 -2.26
N PRO A 89 -19.96 -6.18 -2.80
CA PRO A 89 -18.62 -5.75 -3.19
C PRO A 89 -17.77 -5.21 -2.03
N VAL A 90 -16.45 -5.38 -2.10
CA VAL A 90 -15.50 -4.94 -1.06
C VAL A 90 -14.15 -4.51 -1.64
N LEU A 91 -13.47 -3.57 -0.97
CA LEU A 91 -12.06 -3.26 -1.21
C LEU A 91 -11.16 -3.90 -0.13
N VAL A 92 -10.07 -4.54 -0.55
CA VAL A 92 -9.11 -5.13 0.38
C VAL A 92 -7.70 -4.61 0.12
N THR A 93 -6.98 -4.25 1.19
CA THR A 93 -5.52 -4.03 1.11
C THR A 93 -4.76 -5.24 1.64
N VAL A 94 -3.81 -5.74 0.85
CA VAL A 94 -3.03 -6.95 1.15
C VAL A 94 -1.59 -6.62 1.56
N THR A 95 -1.03 -7.39 2.50
CA THR A 95 0.40 -7.31 2.84
C THR A 95 1.24 -8.13 1.86
N ALA A 96 2.57 -8.01 1.92
CA ALA A 96 3.47 -8.83 1.12
C ALA A 96 3.39 -10.33 1.47
N ASP A 97 2.87 -10.66 2.64
CA ASP A 97 2.76 -12.04 3.14
C ASP A 97 1.56 -12.80 2.54
N ILE A 98 0.70 -12.12 1.77
CA ILE A 98 -0.52 -12.71 1.17
C ILE A 98 -0.22 -13.92 0.29
N ASN A 99 0.85 -13.86 -0.48
CA ASN A 99 1.31 -14.93 -1.37
C ASN A 99 2.74 -14.67 -1.87
N GLN A 100 3.27 -15.63 -2.64
CA GLN A 100 4.43 -15.39 -3.49
C GLN A 100 3.96 -15.17 -4.94
N PRO A 101 4.20 -13.99 -5.54
CA PRO A 101 3.85 -13.74 -6.94
C PRO A 101 4.55 -14.73 -7.88
N ARG A 102 3.78 -15.36 -8.77
CA ARG A 102 4.31 -16.29 -9.76
C ARG A 102 5.22 -15.60 -10.78
N TYR A 103 6.24 -16.31 -11.27
CA TYR A 103 7.03 -15.85 -12.41
C TYR A 103 6.18 -15.79 -13.70
N PRO A 104 6.45 -14.81 -14.60
CA PRO A 104 5.83 -14.78 -15.91
C PRO A 104 6.38 -15.90 -16.81
N SER A 105 5.51 -16.47 -17.65
CA SER A 105 5.92 -17.38 -18.72
C SER A 105 6.49 -16.58 -19.90
N LEU A 106 7.54 -17.08 -20.55
CA LEU A 106 8.16 -16.43 -21.72
C LEU A 106 7.16 -16.13 -22.84
N PHE A 107 6.27 -17.08 -23.17
CA PHE A 107 5.25 -16.87 -24.20
C PHE A 107 4.26 -15.78 -23.82
N LYS A 108 3.82 -15.74 -22.56
CA LYS A 108 2.93 -14.68 -22.06
C LYS A 108 3.62 -13.31 -22.04
N LEU A 109 4.94 -13.28 -21.82
CA LEU A 109 5.71 -12.05 -21.88
C LEU A 109 5.78 -11.52 -23.31
N GLN A 110 6.10 -12.38 -24.29
CA GLN A 110 6.15 -12.00 -25.70
C GLN A 110 4.79 -11.51 -26.19
N ASP A 111 3.71 -12.21 -25.83
CA ASP A 111 2.35 -11.82 -26.16
C ASP A 111 2.00 -10.45 -25.54
N ALA A 112 2.24 -10.25 -24.25
CA ALA A 112 1.96 -8.99 -23.58
C ALA A 112 2.72 -7.79 -24.17
N CYS A 113 3.95 -8.00 -24.67
CA CYS A 113 4.76 -6.94 -25.30
C CYS A 113 4.36 -6.63 -26.74
N SER A 114 3.83 -7.60 -27.48
CA SER A 114 3.49 -7.44 -28.91
C SER A 114 2.01 -7.12 -29.14
N GLY A 115 1.14 -7.51 -28.21
CA GLY A 115 -0.29 -7.24 -28.27
C GLY A 115 -0.66 -5.81 -27.84
N SER A 116 -1.85 -5.36 -28.27
CA SER A 116 -2.44 -4.08 -27.88
C SER A 116 -3.54 -4.29 -26.84
N TYR A 117 -3.14 -4.69 -25.63
CA TYR A 117 -4.08 -5.00 -24.53
C TYR A 117 -4.33 -3.82 -23.58
N ILE A 118 -3.49 -2.79 -23.62
CA ILE A 118 -3.48 -1.69 -22.65
C ILE A 118 -4.40 -0.56 -23.13
N THR A 119 -5.57 -0.45 -22.52
CA THR A 119 -6.44 0.71 -22.71
C THR A 119 -5.89 1.92 -21.97
N THR A 120 -5.62 3.02 -22.71
CA THR A 120 -5.07 4.24 -22.13
C THR A 120 -6.15 5.30 -21.95
N TRP A 121 -6.47 5.60 -20.68
CA TRP A 121 -7.34 6.72 -20.33
C TRP A 121 -6.54 7.95 -19.88
N HIS A 122 -6.87 9.10 -20.46
CA HIS A 122 -6.56 10.47 -20.01
C HIS A 122 -7.64 11.07 -19.09
N ALA A 123 -7.39 12.26 -18.51
CA ALA A 123 -8.31 12.92 -17.58
C ALA A 123 -9.69 13.20 -18.19
N ARG A 124 -9.74 13.50 -19.50
CA ARG A 124 -11.00 13.67 -20.23
C ARG A 124 -11.93 12.45 -20.19
N HIS A 125 -11.41 11.25 -19.94
CA HIS A 125 -12.25 10.04 -19.93
C HIS A 125 -12.91 9.79 -18.57
N ILE A 126 -12.41 10.38 -17.48
CA ILE A 126 -12.99 10.23 -16.14
C ILE A 126 -14.04 11.31 -15.81
N ASN A 127 -14.28 12.25 -16.72
CA ASN A 127 -15.33 13.29 -16.64
C ASN A 127 -15.32 14.10 -15.33
N VAL A 128 -14.12 14.53 -14.91
CA VAL A 128 -13.93 15.35 -13.70
C VAL A 128 -13.40 16.73 -14.11
N PRO A 129 -13.88 17.82 -13.48
CA PRO A 129 -13.25 19.14 -13.58
C PRO A 129 -11.75 19.09 -13.25
N GLN A 130 -10.93 19.80 -14.03
CA GLN A 130 -9.47 19.74 -13.89
C GLN A 130 -8.95 20.33 -12.58
N ASP A 131 -9.69 21.27 -11.99
CA ASP A 131 -9.40 21.90 -10.69
C ASP A 131 -9.63 20.97 -9.49
N MET A 132 -10.20 19.78 -9.71
CA MET A 132 -10.32 18.71 -8.71
C MET A 132 -9.22 17.65 -8.83
N LEU A 133 -8.18 17.88 -9.65
CA LEU A 133 -7.12 16.92 -9.96
C LEU A 133 -5.73 17.52 -9.67
N GLY A 134 -4.76 16.63 -9.48
CA GLY A 134 -3.36 17.01 -9.31
C GLY A 134 -3.06 17.82 -8.05
N LEU A 135 -1.91 18.51 -8.08
CA LEU A 135 -1.41 19.34 -6.99
C LEU A 135 -2.40 20.44 -6.58
N ALA A 136 -3.11 21.06 -7.53
CA ALA A 136 -4.00 22.19 -7.25
C ALA A 136 -5.18 21.81 -6.34
N ALA A 137 -5.66 20.57 -6.44
CA ALA A 137 -6.74 20.04 -5.62
C ALA A 137 -6.24 19.34 -4.33
N SER A 138 -4.92 19.21 -4.17
CA SER A 138 -4.33 18.41 -3.09
C SER A 138 -4.33 19.18 -1.77
N PRO A 139 -4.96 18.68 -0.71
CA PRO A 139 -4.92 19.32 0.60
C PRO A 139 -3.52 19.30 1.23
N THR A 140 -2.64 18.39 0.80
CA THR A 140 -1.26 18.30 1.29
C THR A 140 -0.26 18.52 0.15
N TRP A 141 0.91 19.10 0.48
CA TRP A 141 2.01 19.26 -0.47
C TRP A 141 3.36 19.12 0.24
N VAL A 142 4.34 18.56 -0.47
CA VAL A 142 5.69 18.34 0.08
C VAL A 142 6.48 19.65 0.02
N LYS A 143 6.69 20.28 1.18
CA LYS A 143 7.43 21.56 1.28
C LYS A 143 8.94 21.40 1.10
N LYS A 144 9.53 20.32 1.62
CA LYS A 144 10.96 20.08 1.59
C LYS A 144 11.24 18.58 1.67
N ILE A 145 12.22 18.14 0.90
CA ILE A 145 12.78 16.79 0.94
C ILE A 145 14.25 16.93 1.33
N PHE A 146 14.73 16.09 2.24
CA PHE A 146 16.13 16.02 2.64
C PHE A 146 16.49 14.58 3.00
N THR A 147 17.75 14.23 2.85
CA THR A 147 18.26 12.92 3.25
C THR A 147 18.64 12.96 4.74
N PRO A 148 18.08 12.10 5.59
CA PRO A 148 18.48 12.04 7.00
C PRO A 148 19.94 11.58 7.11
N THR A 149 20.73 12.30 7.91
CA THR A 149 22.11 11.93 8.23
C THR A 149 22.13 10.92 9.37
N HIS A 150 22.61 9.71 9.11
CA HIS A 150 22.76 8.67 10.15
C HIS A 150 24.20 8.62 10.65
N GLU A 151 24.44 9.05 11.88
CA GLU A 151 25.70 8.77 12.57
C GLU A 151 25.63 7.38 13.23
N LYS A 152 26.28 6.38 12.63
CA LYS A 152 26.43 5.08 13.27
C LYS A 152 27.55 5.15 14.32
N ARG A 153 27.18 5.35 15.59
CA ARG A 153 28.11 5.21 16.72
C ARG A 153 28.01 3.78 17.26
N GLY A 154 29.01 2.96 16.96
CA GLY A 154 29.14 1.60 17.49
C GLY A 154 30.27 1.52 18.52
N THR A 155 30.10 0.70 19.55
CA THR A 155 31.20 0.33 20.45
C THR A 155 31.49 -1.16 20.25
N VAL A 156 32.75 -1.48 19.94
CA VAL A 156 33.21 -2.88 19.97
C VAL A 156 33.49 -3.25 21.42
N ILE A 157 32.84 -4.30 21.92
CA ILE A 157 33.06 -4.84 23.27
C ILE A 157 34.05 -5.99 23.13
N THR A 158 35.12 -5.99 23.93
CA THR A 158 36.16 -7.01 23.95
C THR A 158 36.28 -7.62 25.34
N GLY A 159 36.79 -8.85 25.44
CA GLY A 159 36.95 -9.59 26.70
C GLY A 159 36.55 -11.05 26.56
N THR A 160 36.40 -11.74 27.69
CA THR A 160 35.82 -13.08 27.71
C THR A 160 34.31 -13.05 27.44
N GLU A 161 33.72 -14.18 27.04
CA GLU A 161 32.28 -14.28 26.72
C GLU A 161 31.39 -13.71 27.84
N LYS A 162 31.71 -14.01 29.10
CA LYS A 162 30.95 -13.54 30.27
C LYS A 162 31.05 -12.03 30.47
N GLU A 163 32.23 -11.45 30.26
CA GLU A 163 32.45 -10.01 30.41
C GLU A 163 31.76 -9.23 29.29
N MET A 164 31.87 -9.72 28.06
CA MET A 164 31.20 -9.12 26.91
C MET A 164 29.68 -9.14 27.09
N ALA A 165 29.10 -10.26 27.55
CA ALA A 165 27.67 -10.37 27.84
C ALA A 165 27.22 -9.39 28.94
N ALA A 166 28.00 -9.24 30.03
CA ALA A 166 27.68 -8.32 31.11
C ALA A 166 27.75 -6.84 30.68
N VAL A 167 28.75 -6.47 29.87
CA VAL A 167 28.88 -5.11 29.32
C VAL A 167 27.75 -4.81 28.33
N LEU A 168 27.41 -5.78 27.48
CA LEU A 168 26.29 -5.65 26.54
C LEU A 168 24.97 -5.45 27.27
N LEU A 169 24.65 -6.30 28.24
CA LEU A 169 23.41 -6.21 29.01
C LEU A 169 23.27 -4.86 29.73
N ARG A 170 24.38 -4.37 30.31
CA ARG A 170 24.41 -3.05 30.96
C ARG A 170 24.11 -1.93 29.97
N LYS A 171 24.78 -1.91 28.81
CA LYS A 171 24.54 -0.91 27.76
C LYS A 171 23.11 -0.97 27.23
N LEU A 172 22.53 -2.16 27.09
CA LEU A 172 21.15 -2.32 26.64
C LEU A 172 20.14 -1.79 27.69
N LYS A 173 20.40 -1.97 28.99
CA LYS A 173 19.59 -1.38 30.07
C LYS A 173 19.72 0.16 30.11
N GLU A 174 20.94 0.68 29.99
CA GLU A 174 21.21 2.13 29.92
C GLU A 174 20.48 2.80 28.74
N LEU A 175 20.38 2.09 27.61
CA LEU A 175 19.68 2.54 26.41
C LEU A 175 18.17 2.19 26.41
N HIS A 176 17.65 1.64 27.52
CA HIS A 176 16.24 1.26 27.68
C HIS A 176 15.70 0.24 26.64
N PHE A 177 16.58 -0.58 26.05
CA PHE A 177 16.16 -1.68 25.17
C PHE A 177 15.67 -2.91 25.95
N VAL A 178 16.05 -3.03 27.22
CA VAL A 178 15.63 -4.09 28.15
C VAL A 178 15.45 -3.50 29.53
N GLN A 179 14.44 -4.00 30.25
CA GLN A 179 14.20 -3.66 31.66
C GLN A 179 15.25 -4.31 32.59
#